data_AF-A0A017HF67-F1
#
_entry.id   AF-A0A017HF67-F1
#
_cell.length_a   1.000
_cell.length_b   1.000
_cell.length_c   1.000
_cell.angle_alpha   90.00
_cell.angle_beta   90.00
_cell.angle_gamma   90.00
#
_symmetry.space_group_name_H-M   'P 1'
#
loop_
_entity.id
_entity.type
_entity.pdbx_description
1 polymer ?
#
loop_
_entity_poly.entity_id
_entity_poly.type
_entity_poly.pdbx_seq_one_letter_code
_entity_poly.pdbx_strand_id
1 'polypeptide(L)' 'MDTYSILRQIADSWVLLMMFGFFLGCILWAFRPGSRPLHDDAARLIFSPEPEQPLQRGAKREAGQ' A
#
# COMPACT_ATOMS: atom_id res chain seq x y z
N MET A 1 -47.58 0.92 16.82
CA MET A 1 -46.52 1.33 15.89
C MET A 1 -46.40 0.20 14.87
N ASP A 2 -46.94 0.42 13.67
CA ASP A 2 -47.10 -0.62 12.65
C ASP A 2 -45.77 -1.12 12.07
N THR A 3 -45.73 -2.41 11.73
CA THR A 3 -44.59 -3.15 11.14
C THR A 3 -43.96 -2.44 9.94
N TYR A 4 -44.76 -1.68 9.19
CA TYR A 4 -44.30 -0.85 8.06
C TYR A 4 -43.25 0.19 8.50
N SER A 5 -43.38 0.76 9.69
CA SER A 5 -42.43 1.73 10.24
C SER A 5 -41.07 1.10 10.54
N ILE A 6 -41.07 -0.15 11.04
CA ILE A 6 -39.86 -0.92 11.34
C ILE A 6 -39.12 -1.29 10.05
N LEU A 7 -39.84 -1.82 9.05
CA LEU A 7 -39.26 -2.17 7.74
C LEU A 7 -38.71 -0.94 7.01
N ARG A 8 -39.41 0.19 7.09
CA ARG A 8 -39.00 1.47 6.48
C ARG A 8 -37.76 2.06 7.16
N GLN A 9 -37.66 2.02 8.48
CA GLN A 9 -36.46 2.47 9.20
C GLN A 9 -35.22 1.65 8.80
N ILE A 10 -35.38 0.34 8.62
CA ILE A 10 -34.31 -0.53 8.12
C ILE A 10 -33.99 -0.16 6.66
N ALA A 11 -34.97 -0.11 5.76
CA ALA A 11 -34.73 0.16 4.33
C ALA A 11 -34.04 1.50 4.04
N ASP A 12 -34.43 2.58 4.72
CA ASP A 12 -33.85 3.92 4.51
C ASP A 12 -32.41 4.04 5.08
N SER A 13 -32.10 3.30 6.16
CA SER A 13 -30.83 3.46 6.88
C SER A 13 -29.69 2.58 6.36
N TRP A 14 -30.01 1.48 5.66
CA TRP A 14 -29.02 0.48 5.24
C TRP A 14 -28.09 0.99 4.14
N VAL A 15 -28.60 1.73 3.16
CA VAL A 15 -27.76 2.33 2.11
C VAL A 15 -26.82 3.37 2.71
N LEU A 16 -27.31 4.18 3.66
CA LEU A 16 -26.50 5.15 4.40
C LEU A 16 -25.37 4.46 5.18
N LEU A 17 -25.68 3.35 5.86
CA LEU A 17 -24.69 2.54 6.59
C LEU A 17 -23.64 1.92 5.68
N MET A 18 -24.04 1.42 4.52
CA MET A 18 -23.09 0.86 3.53
C MET A 18 -22.14 1.93 3.01
N MET A 19 -22.64 3.13 2.71
CA MET A 19 -21.79 4.25 2.25
C MET A 19 -20.83 4.71 3.36
N PHE A 20 -21.31 4.81 4.60
CA PHE A 20 -20.48 5.15 5.75
C PHE A 20 -19.42 4.07 6.04
N GLY A 21 -19.79 2.79 5.97
CA GLY A 21 -18.87 1.67 6.14
C GLY A 21 -17.79 1.62 5.05
N PHE A 22 -18.17 1.86 3.79
CA PHE A 22 -17.22 1.99 2.68
C PHE A 22 -16.25 3.14 2.91
N PHE A 23 -16.74 4.30 3.34
CA PHE A 23 -15.91 5.46 3.65
C PHE A 23 -14.89 5.17 4.75
N LEU A 24 -15.30 4.54 5.86
CA LEU A 24 -14.39 4.08 6.90
C LEU A 24 -13.38 3.06 6.36
N GLY A 25 -13.81 2.13 5.51
CA GLY A 25 -12.94 1.18 4.83
C GLY A 25 -11.85 1.87 3.99
N CYS A 26 -12.21 2.88 3.21
CA CYS A 26 -11.26 3.70 2.45
C CYS A 26 -10.29 4.47 3.36
N ILE A 27 -10.77 5.05 4.46
CA ILE A 27 -9.92 5.72 5.45
C ILE A 27 -8.89 4.75 6.02
N LEU A 28 -9.34 3.59 6.50
CA LEU A 28 -8.49 2.56 7.07
C LEU A 28 -7.49 2.01 6.05
N TRP A 29 -7.91 1.88 4.79
CA TRP A 29 -7.03 1.47 3.69
C TRP A 29 -5.98 2.52 3.35
N ALA A 30 -6.34 3.81 3.33
CA ALA A 30 -5.39 4.91 3.10
C ALA A 30 -4.35 5.01 4.24
N PHE A 31 -4.77 4.74 5.47
CA PHE A 31 -3.86 4.67 6.62
C PHE A 31 -3.12 3.33 6.75
N ARG A 32 -3.46 2.30 5.96
CA ARG A 32 -2.73 1.03 5.97
C ARG A 32 -1.31 1.28 5.46
N PRO A 33 -0.27 1.15 6.30
CA PRO A 33 1.10 1.45 5.93
C PRO A 33 1.66 0.29 5.10
N GLY A 34 1.20 0.14 3.86
CA GLY A 34 1.51 -1.00 3.00
C GLY A 34 2.83 -0.88 2.21
N SER A 35 3.45 0.30 2.12
CA SER A 35 4.59 0.53 1.22
C SER A 35 5.81 1.18 1.87
N ARG A 36 5.85 1.25 3.21
CA ARG A 36 6.99 1.84 3.92
C ARG A 36 8.33 1.09 3.83
N PRO A 37 8.43 -0.24 3.60
CA PRO A 37 9.74 -0.88 3.60
C PRO A 37 10.50 -0.78 2.26
N LEU A 38 9.81 -0.67 1.11
CA LEU A 38 10.50 -0.72 -0.20
C LEU A 38 11.14 0.62 -0.60
N HIS A 39 10.59 1.75 -0.15
CA HIS A 39 11.18 3.07 -0.42
C HIS A 39 12.35 3.40 0.51
N ASP A 40 12.42 2.78 1.69
CA ASP A 40 13.51 2.96 2.64
C ASP A 40 14.80 2.27 2.16
N ASP A 41 14.67 1.10 1.51
CA ASP A 41 15.80 0.39 0.90
C ASP A 41 16.37 1.14 -0.32
N ALA A 42 15.52 1.74 -1.15
CA ALA A 42 15.95 2.53 -2.30
C ALA A 42 16.67 3.83 -1.89
N ALA A 43 16.25 4.47 -0.80
CA ALA A 43 16.91 5.66 -0.27
C ALA A 43 18.28 5.35 0.34
N ARG A 44 18.45 4.15 0.92
CA ARG A 44 19.74 3.70 1.47
C ARG A 44 20.82 3.46 0.42
N LEU A 45 20.45 3.13 -0.82
CA LEU A 45 21.40 2.97 -1.92
C LEU A 45 22.18 4.25 -2.25
N ILE A 46 21.57 5.44 -2.10
CA ILE A 46 22.21 6.73 -2.38
C ILE A 46 23.23 7.12 -1.32
N PHE A 47 23.05 6.69 -0.07
CA PHE A 47 23.91 7.06 1.07
C PHE A 47 24.94 6.00 1.43
N SER A 48 24.97 4.85 0.76
CA SER A 48 26.05 3.87 0.92
C SER A 48 27.36 4.48 0.41
N PRO A 49 28.38 4.66 1.28
CA PRO A 49 29.69 5.17 0.86
C PRO A 49 30.52 4.14 0.08
N GLU A 50 30.02 2.90 -0.04
CA GLU A 50 30.64 1.85 -0.84
C GLU A 50 30.10 1.91 -2.27
N PRO A 51 30.94 2.10 -3.30
CA PRO A 51 30.50 1.90 -4.67
C PRO A 51 30.24 0.40 -4.84
N GLU A 52 28.97 -0.01 -4.80
CA GLU A 52 28.58 -1.34 -5.25
C GLU A 52 28.92 -1.41 -6.75
N GLN A 53 30.08 -1.97 -7.06
CA GLN A 53 30.55 -2.15 -8.41
C GLN A 53 29.66 -3.21 -9.08
N PRO A 54 28.75 -2.85 -10.00
CA PRO A 54 28.02 -3.84 -10.74
C PRO A 54 29.01 -4.36 -11.79
N LEU A 55 29.55 -5.55 -11.52
CA LEU A 55 30.04 -6.48 -12.54
C LEU A 55 31.35 -6.09 -13.26
N GLN A 56 32.39 -5.68 -12.52
CA GLN A 56 33.80 -5.83 -12.94
C GLN A 56 34.25 -7.31 -13.08
N ARG A 57 33.32 -8.27 -13.03
CA ARG A 57 33.60 -9.71 -13.17
C ARG A 57 33.65 -10.18 -14.62
N GLY A 58 33.17 -9.38 -15.57
CA GLY A 58 33.21 -9.68 -17.01
C GLY A 58 34.48 -9.23 -17.72
N ALA A 59 34.96 -8.01 -17.48
CA ALA A 59 36.06 -7.43 -18.25
C ALA A 59 37.46 -7.99 -17.90
N LYS A 60 37.63 -8.57 -16.71
CA LYS A 60 38.93 -9.06 -16.24
C LYS A 60 39.29 -10.47 -16.73
N ARG A 61 38.38 -11.15 -17.45
CA ARG A 61 38.64 -12.46 -18.08
C ARG A 61 39.19 -12.35 -19.50
N GLU A 62 39.09 -11.17 -20.13
CA GLU A 62 39.50 -10.96 -21.53
C GLU A 62 40.88 -10.29 -21.65
N ALA A 63 41.40 -9.70 -20.57
CA ALA A 63 42.73 -9.08 -20.53
C ALA A 63 43.86 -10.07 -20.15
N GLY A 64 43.58 -11.37 -20.10
CA GLY A 64 44.52 -12.42 -19.71
C GLY A 64 44.70 -13.50 -20.78
N GLN A 65 44.30 -13.23 -22.03
CA GLN A 65 44.49 -14.12 -23.16
C GLN A 65 45.43 -13.49 -24.20
#